data_AF-A0A1F5UI55-F1
#
_entry.id   AF-A0A1F5UI55-F1
#
_cell.length_a   1.000
_cell.length_b   1.000
_cell.length_c   1.000
_cell.angle_alpha   90.00
_cell.angle_beta   90.00
_cell.angle_gamma   90.00
#
_symmetry.space_group_name_H-M   'P 1'
#
loop_
_entity.id
_entity.type
_entity.pdbx_description
1 polymer ?
#
loop_
_entity_poly.entity_id
_entity_poly.type
_entity_poly.pdbx_seq_one_letter_code
_entity_poly.pdbx_strand_id
1 'polypeptide(L)'
;MDEIKKESKIKRDLDKFERWVLNPIGDIINSEKTHFPAFILIAVAIDMLSNMRYSSSLTFWSLKPKLSKKYINFIKTYFPPGYYKISSNLYHDFRCEILHSFSLRKFDLGQHDKCRHLQKTKDKRKKIYLKSSEMYKDLIGAYEKYKSELIGDNRKDEVVAEYMKGAGRKEWTHTE
;
A
#
# COMPACT_ATOMS: atom_id res chain seq x y z
N MET A 1 -28.29 12.26 -12.48
CA MET A 1 -27.56 13.36 -11.80
C MET A 1 -26.67 12.85 -10.66
N ASP A 2 -26.99 11.70 -10.04
CA ASP A 2 -26.20 11.13 -8.94
C ASP A 2 -24.93 10.39 -9.38
N GLU A 3 -24.91 9.74 -10.54
CA GLU A 3 -23.71 9.06 -11.07
C GLU A 3 -22.58 10.05 -11.40
N ILE A 4 -22.89 11.19 -12.02
CA ILE A 4 -21.92 12.26 -12.34
C ILE A 4 -21.28 12.84 -11.05
N LYS A 5 -22.07 12.98 -9.97
CA LYS A 5 -21.56 13.44 -8.66
C LYS A 5 -20.72 12.38 -7.94
N LYS A 6 -20.87 11.11 -8.30
CA LYS A 6 -20.20 9.95 -7.69
C LYS A 6 -18.86 9.66 -8.35
N GLU A 7 -18.82 9.68 -9.67
CA GLU A 7 -17.60 9.58 -10.48
C GLU A 7 -16.62 10.71 -10.14
N SER A 8 -17.13 11.95 -10.02
CA SER A 8 -16.34 13.10 -9.57
C SER A 8 -15.80 12.97 -8.14
N LYS A 9 -16.46 12.19 -7.26
CA LYS A 9 -15.97 11.94 -5.90
C LYS A 9 -14.84 10.90 -5.87
N ILE A 10 -14.99 9.76 -6.55
CA ILE A 10 -13.93 8.73 -6.60
C ILE A 10 -12.65 9.32 -7.18
N LYS A 11 -12.78 10.06 -8.29
CA LYS A 11 -11.65 10.74 -8.91
C LYS A 11 -10.93 11.65 -7.92
N ARG A 12 -11.67 12.51 -7.21
CA ARG A 12 -11.09 13.38 -6.17
C ARG A 12 -10.42 12.62 -5.03
N ASP A 13 -10.98 11.50 -4.60
CA ASP A 13 -10.43 10.68 -3.52
C ASP A 13 -9.13 9.97 -3.97
N LEU A 14 -9.08 9.51 -5.21
CA LEU A 14 -7.88 8.97 -5.84
C LEU A 14 -6.79 10.03 -6.04
N ASP A 15 -7.15 11.24 -6.48
CA ASP A 15 -6.22 12.38 -6.63
C ASP A 15 -5.63 12.78 -5.27
N LYS A 16 -6.43 12.75 -4.20
CA LYS A 16 -5.93 12.97 -2.83
C LYS A 16 -4.97 11.88 -2.39
N PHE A 17 -5.28 10.62 -2.66
CA PHE A 17 -4.38 9.51 -2.33
C PHE A 17 -3.03 9.65 -3.04
N GLU A 18 -3.06 9.98 -4.34
CA GLU A 18 -1.85 10.22 -5.12
C GLU A 18 -1.02 11.36 -4.52
N ARG A 19 -1.66 12.52 -4.28
CA ARG A 19 -1.00 13.71 -3.73
C ARG A 19 -0.46 13.51 -2.31
N TRP A 20 -1.20 12.84 -1.44
CA TRP A 20 -0.88 12.77 -0.01
C TRP A 20 -0.12 11.52 0.40
N VAL A 21 -0.16 10.46 -0.40
CA VAL A 21 0.48 9.19 -0.09
C VAL A 21 1.55 8.86 -1.12
N LEU A 22 1.22 8.81 -2.41
CA LEU A 22 2.17 8.33 -3.43
C LEU A 22 3.28 9.34 -3.73
N ASN A 23 2.96 10.63 -3.87
CA ASN A 23 3.96 11.66 -4.18
C ASN A 23 5.02 11.79 -3.06
N PRO A 24 4.65 11.88 -1.77
CA PRO A 24 5.64 11.93 -0.70
C PRO A 24 6.56 10.71 -0.64
N ILE A 25 6.08 9.51 -0.98
CA ILE A 25 6.93 8.31 -1.06
C ILE A 25 7.98 8.49 -2.17
N GLY A 26 7.56 8.99 -3.34
CA GLY A 26 8.45 9.29 -4.45
C GLY A 26 9.51 10.32 -4.08
N ASP A 27 9.12 11.41 -3.41
CA ASP A 27 10.04 12.45 -2.94
C ASP A 27 11.10 11.89 -1.99
N ILE A 28 10.70 11.03 -1.04
CA ILE A 28 11.63 10.36 -0.12
C ILE A 28 12.61 9.48 -0.88
N ILE A 29 12.13 8.68 -1.84
CA ILE A 29 12.99 7.80 -2.64
C ILE A 29 13.98 8.61 -3.47
N ASN A 30 13.57 9.75 -4.02
CA ASN A 30 14.41 10.61 -4.83
C ASN A 30 15.39 11.46 -4.01
N SER A 31 15.11 11.67 -2.71
CA SER A 31 15.97 12.47 -1.83
C SER A 31 17.31 11.80 -1.46
N GLU A 32 17.48 10.51 -1.75
CA GLU A 32 18.66 9.67 -1.46
C GLU A 32 19.15 9.64 0.00
N LYS A 33 18.45 10.30 0.93
CA LYS A 33 18.88 10.46 2.32
C LYS A 33 18.44 9.31 3.22
N THR A 34 17.23 8.80 3.06
CA THR A 34 16.69 7.70 3.88
C THR A 34 15.66 6.86 3.12
N HIS A 35 15.90 5.54 3.01
CA HIS A 35 15.03 4.63 2.24
C HIS A 35 14.17 3.72 3.11
N PHE A 36 14.58 3.53 4.36
CA PHE A 36 13.78 2.77 5.31
C PHE A 36 12.38 3.39 5.54
N PRO A 37 12.24 4.72 5.69
CA PRO A 37 10.91 5.35 5.76
C PRO A 37 10.06 5.11 4.51
N ALA A 38 10.68 5.03 3.32
CA ALA A 38 9.94 4.72 2.09
C ALA A 38 9.30 3.33 2.15
N PHE A 39 9.98 2.31 2.68
CA PHE A 39 9.40 0.97 2.83
C PHE A 39 8.21 0.94 3.80
N ILE A 40 8.29 1.71 4.90
CA ILE A 40 7.18 1.89 5.84
C ILE A 40 5.97 2.49 5.12
N LEU A 41 6.18 3.59 4.39
CA LEU A 41 5.10 4.30 3.72
C LEU A 41 4.51 3.47 2.55
N ILE A 42 5.33 2.71 1.83
CA ILE A 42 4.85 1.74 0.84
C ILE A 42 3.95 0.68 1.50
N ALA A 43 4.35 0.14 2.66
CA ALA A 43 3.53 -0.84 3.38
C ALA A 43 2.17 -0.25 3.79
N VAL A 44 2.16 0.99 4.30
CA VAL A 44 0.94 1.72 4.64
C VAL A 44 0.08 1.96 3.40
N ALA A 45 0.67 2.37 2.28
CA ALA A 45 -0.05 2.60 1.04
C ALA A 45 -0.75 1.33 0.53
N ILE A 46 -0.07 0.17 0.58
CA ILE A 46 -0.68 -1.12 0.23
C ILE A 46 -1.85 -1.45 1.17
N ASP A 47 -1.70 -1.20 2.48
CA ASP A 47 -2.77 -1.44 3.44
C ASP A 47 -3.99 -0.57 3.16
N MET A 48 -3.80 0.73 2.90
CA MET A 48 -4.87 1.65 2.51
C MET A 48 -5.58 1.19 1.24
N LEU A 49 -4.84 0.89 0.17
CA LEU A 49 -5.42 0.45 -1.10
C LEU A 49 -6.15 -0.89 -0.98
N SER A 50 -5.60 -1.82 -0.20
CA SER A 50 -6.26 -3.11 0.06
C SER A 50 -7.58 -2.93 0.82
N ASN A 51 -7.63 -1.98 1.75
CA ASN A 51 -8.85 -1.65 2.48
C ASN A 51 -9.87 -0.93 1.61
N MET A 52 -9.44 0.01 0.76
CA MET A 52 -10.31 0.65 -0.24
C MET A 52 -10.90 -0.36 -1.22
N ARG A 53 -10.16 -1.41 -1.61
CA ARG A 53 -10.62 -2.42 -2.55
C ARG A 53 -11.59 -3.45 -1.96
N TYR A 54 -11.36 -3.89 -0.72
CA TYR A 54 -11.98 -5.09 -0.16
C TYR A 54 -12.79 -4.88 1.13
N SER A 55 -12.90 -3.66 1.65
CA SER A 55 -13.75 -3.40 2.82
C SER A 55 -15.17 -3.05 2.39
N SER A 56 -16.18 -3.75 2.88
CA SER A 56 -17.60 -3.33 2.72
C SER A 56 -18.13 -2.54 3.93
N SER A 57 -17.28 -2.28 4.95
CA SER A 57 -17.63 -1.56 6.18
C SER A 57 -16.35 -1.11 6.90
N LEU A 58 -16.38 0.13 7.39
CA LEU A 58 -15.29 0.93 7.97
C LEU A 58 -14.87 0.54 9.41
N THR A 59 -14.98 -0.72 9.81
CA THR A 59 -14.40 -1.13 11.09
C THR A 59 -12.88 -1.28 10.94
N PHE A 60 -12.16 -0.18 11.22
CA PHE A 60 -10.69 -0.12 11.36
C PHE A 60 -10.15 -1.18 12.34
N TRP A 61 -11.02 -1.75 13.18
CA TRP A 61 -10.74 -2.80 14.17
C TRP A 61 -11.28 -4.18 13.79
N SER A 62 -11.55 -4.45 12.51
CA SER A 62 -11.99 -5.78 12.07
C SER A 62 -10.87 -6.81 12.23
N LEU A 63 -11.06 -7.74 13.17
CA LEU A 63 -10.37 -9.03 13.37
C LEU A 63 -9.16 -9.28 12.44
N LYS A 64 -7.95 -9.26 13.02
CA LYS A 64 -6.63 -9.54 12.41
C LYS A 64 -6.59 -10.50 11.19
N PRO A 65 -7.28 -11.66 11.16
CA PRO A 65 -7.26 -12.55 9.99
C PRO A 65 -7.88 -11.96 8.71
N LYS A 66 -8.79 -10.99 8.80
CA LYS A 66 -9.40 -10.35 7.62
C LYS A 66 -8.45 -9.35 6.97
N LEU A 67 -7.61 -8.67 7.74
CA LEU A 67 -6.66 -7.67 7.24
C LEU A 67 -5.52 -8.33 6.43
N SER A 68 -4.97 -9.45 6.93
CA SER A 68 -3.93 -10.19 6.21
C SER A 68 -4.38 -10.65 4.83
N LYS A 69 -5.61 -11.19 4.76
CA LYS A 69 -6.17 -11.67 3.50
C LYS A 69 -6.36 -10.56 2.49
N LYS A 70 -6.85 -9.38 2.90
CA LYS A 70 -7.02 -8.22 2.00
C LYS A 70 -5.70 -7.74 1.44
N TYR A 71 -4.69 -7.54 2.31
CA TYR A 71 -3.36 -7.12 1.91
C TYR A 71 -2.72 -8.10 0.91
N ILE A 72 -2.76 -9.39 1.24
CA ILE A 72 -2.22 -10.47 0.37
C ILE A 72 -2.96 -10.51 -0.97
N ASN A 73 -4.29 -10.43 -0.95
CA ASN A 73 -5.11 -10.45 -2.17
C ASN A 73 -4.84 -9.22 -3.04
N PHE A 74 -4.66 -8.04 -2.45
CA PHE A 74 -4.35 -6.82 -3.18
C PHE A 74 -3.03 -6.98 -3.94
N ILE A 75 -1.98 -7.46 -3.25
CA ILE A 75 -0.69 -7.76 -3.88
C ILE A 75 -0.87 -8.77 -5.02
N LYS A 76 -1.56 -9.89 -4.78
CA LYS A 76 -1.76 -10.92 -5.82
C LYS A 76 -2.59 -10.44 -7.01
N THR A 77 -3.42 -9.43 -6.84
CA THR A 77 -4.29 -8.91 -7.90
C THR A 77 -3.58 -7.86 -8.75
N TYR A 78 -2.85 -6.94 -8.12
CA TYR A 78 -2.34 -5.74 -8.82
C TYR A 78 -0.82 -5.69 -8.99
N PHE A 79 -0.04 -6.31 -8.09
CA PHE A 79 1.42 -6.31 -8.19
C PHE A 79 1.93 -7.31 -9.24
N PRO A 80 3.19 -7.18 -9.69
CA PRO A 80 3.80 -8.15 -10.58
C PRO A 80 3.84 -9.58 -10.01
N PRO A 81 3.82 -10.63 -10.86
CA PRO A 81 3.81 -12.04 -10.43
C PRO A 81 4.93 -12.45 -9.47
N GLY A 82 6.08 -11.76 -9.51
CA GLY A 82 7.19 -11.99 -8.58
C GLY A 82 6.82 -11.85 -7.10
N TYR A 83 5.78 -11.06 -6.80
CA TYR A 83 5.28 -10.85 -5.45
C TYR A 83 4.39 -11.97 -4.92
N TYR A 84 3.82 -12.82 -5.78
CA TYR A 84 2.72 -13.71 -5.38
C TYR A 84 3.13 -14.70 -4.29
N LYS A 85 4.31 -15.31 -4.44
CA LYS A 85 4.86 -16.28 -3.48
C LYS A 85 5.34 -15.63 -2.18
N ILE A 86 5.58 -14.32 -2.18
CA ILE A 86 6.14 -13.59 -1.03
C ILE A 86 5.13 -12.69 -0.32
N SER A 87 3.94 -12.51 -0.91
CA SER A 87 2.87 -11.65 -0.39
C SER A 87 2.52 -11.89 1.08
N SER A 88 2.46 -13.16 1.53
CA SER A 88 2.23 -13.49 2.94
C SER A 88 3.37 -13.04 3.84
N ASN A 89 4.62 -13.21 3.40
CA ASN A 89 5.78 -12.74 4.14
C ASN A 89 5.82 -11.21 4.16
N LEU A 90 5.47 -10.54 3.05
CA LEU A 90 5.38 -9.09 3.00
C LEU A 90 4.37 -8.55 4.01
N TYR A 91 3.18 -9.15 4.10
CA TYR A 91 2.22 -8.75 5.14
C TYR A 91 2.83 -8.89 6.55
N HIS A 92 3.44 -10.04 6.85
CA HIS A 92 4.02 -10.27 8.17
C HIS A 92 5.18 -9.32 8.47
N ASP A 93 6.18 -9.27 7.60
CA ASP A 93 7.41 -8.53 7.84
C ASP A 93 7.24 -7.02 7.67
N PHE A 94 6.40 -6.54 6.75
CA PHE A 94 6.24 -5.10 6.54
C PHE A 94 5.14 -4.52 7.42
N ARG A 95 3.96 -5.14 7.48
CA ARG A 95 2.84 -4.59 8.25
C ARG A 95 2.93 -4.96 9.73
N CYS A 96 3.31 -6.18 10.08
CA CYS A 96 3.36 -6.58 11.50
C CYS A 96 4.73 -6.29 12.14
N GLU A 97 5.84 -6.58 11.48
CA GLU A 97 7.16 -6.45 12.11
C GLU A 97 7.77 -5.06 11.91
N ILE A 98 7.98 -4.58 10.67
CA ILE A 98 8.58 -3.25 10.44
C ILE A 98 7.82 -2.15 11.21
N LEU A 99 6.49 -2.17 11.18
CA LEU A 99 5.68 -1.13 11.84
C LEU A 99 5.66 -1.23 13.37
N HIS A 100 5.97 -2.38 13.97
CA HIS A 100 5.81 -2.60 15.42
C HIS A 100 7.12 -2.92 16.14
N SER A 101 8.08 -3.56 15.47
CA SER A 101 9.30 -4.12 16.04
C SER A 101 10.57 -3.78 15.25
N PHE A 102 10.46 -3.11 14.10
CA PHE A 102 11.58 -2.79 13.20
C PHE A 102 12.43 -4.01 12.80
N SER A 103 11.84 -5.21 12.81
CA SER A 103 12.51 -6.48 12.54
C SER A 103 12.17 -7.04 11.15
N LEU A 104 13.16 -7.60 10.46
CA LEU A 104 12.98 -8.21 9.14
C LEU A 104 13.59 -9.61 9.06
N ARG A 105 12.73 -10.61 8.93
CA ARG A 105 13.15 -12.02 8.93
C ARG A 105 13.42 -12.53 7.53
N LYS A 106 12.56 -12.21 6.57
CA LYS A 106 12.57 -12.76 5.21
C LYS A 106 13.15 -11.81 4.16
N PHE A 107 13.18 -10.52 4.47
CA PHE A 107 13.62 -9.50 3.52
C PHE A 107 14.92 -8.82 3.94
N ASP A 108 15.68 -8.43 2.93
CA ASP A 108 16.78 -7.49 3.04
C ASP A 108 16.39 -6.23 2.25
N LEU A 109 16.57 -5.05 2.83
CA LEU A 109 16.10 -3.79 2.25
C LEU A 109 17.28 -2.96 1.78
N GLY A 110 17.12 -2.31 0.64
CA GLY A 110 18.07 -1.28 0.26
C GLY A 110 17.64 -0.47 -0.94
N GLN A 111 18.60 0.29 -1.45
CA GLN A 111 18.39 1.28 -2.51
C GLN A 111 19.38 1.10 -3.67
N HIS A 112 20.59 0.60 -3.41
CA HIS A 112 21.63 0.43 -4.43
C HIS A 112 21.81 -1.03 -4.84
N ASP A 113 22.54 -1.27 -5.94
CA ASP A 113 22.67 -2.55 -6.66
C ASP A 113 23.45 -3.67 -5.93
N LYS A 114 23.26 -3.80 -4.61
CA LYS A 114 23.79 -4.94 -3.85
C LYS A 114 23.20 -6.26 -4.36
N CYS A 115 21.94 -6.25 -4.80
CA CYS A 115 21.21 -7.36 -5.40
C CYS A 115 20.10 -6.82 -6.32
N ARG A 116 19.64 -7.63 -7.28
CA ARG A 116 18.46 -7.25 -8.08
C ARG A 116 17.20 -7.39 -7.22
N HIS A 117 16.23 -6.51 -7.46
CA HIS A 117 14.92 -6.53 -6.80
C HIS A 117 14.24 -7.91 -6.96
N LEU A 118 13.62 -8.43 -5.89
CA LEU A 118 12.99 -9.75 -5.79
C LEU A 118 13.92 -10.96 -5.98
N GLN A 119 15.24 -10.76 -5.91
CA GLN A 119 16.19 -11.87 -5.91
C GLN A 119 16.63 -12.25 -4.51
N LYS A 120 17.05 -13.51 -4.34
CA LYS A 120 17.65 -13.95 -3.09
C LYS A 120 19.06 -13.34 -2.95
N THR A 121 19.37 -12.84 -1.77
CA THR A 121 20.71 -12.42 -1.38
C THR A 121 21.68 -13.60 -1.48
N LYS A 122 22.94 -13.29 -1.78
CA LYS A 122 24.02 -14.30 -1.81
C LYS A 122 24.49 -14.73 -0.41
N ASP A 123 23.99 -14.08 0.65
CA ASP A 123 24.37 -14.41 2.02
C ASP A 123 23.79 -15.79 2.47
N LYS A 124 24.32 -16.34 3.56
CA LYS A 124 23.90 -17.65 4.08
C LYS A 124 22.39 -17.72 4.41
N ARG A 125 21.77 -16.56 4.66
CA ARG A 125 20.35 -16.45 5.01
C ARG A 125 19.42 -16.49 3.80
N LYS A 126 19.95 -16.21 2.59
CA LYS A 126 19.21 -16.23 1.32
C LYS A 126 17.89 -15.44 1.39
N LYS A 127 17.91 -14.29 2.06
CA LYS A 127 16.76 -13.37 2.19
C LYS A 127 16.38 -12.81 0.83
N ILE A 128 15.15 -12.34 0.66
CA ILE A 128 14.71 -11.70 -0.57
C ILE A 128 15.07 -10.22 -0.51
N TYR A 129 15.81 -9.73 -1.50
CA TYR A 129 16.23 -8.34 -1.58
C TYR A 129 15.11 -7.48 -2.18
N LEU A 130 14.76 -6.41 -1.49
CA LEU A 130 13.80 -5.41 -1.95
C LEU A 130 14.51 -4.07 -2.11
N LYS A 131 14.54 -3.59 -3.36
CA LYS A 131 14.97 -2.24 -3.71
C LYS A 131 13.80 -1.27 -3.59
N SER A 132 13.97 -0.17 -2.85
CA SER A 132 12.88 0.80 -2.54
C SER A 132 12.30 1.43 -3.79
N SER A 133 13.15 1.85 -4.74
CA SER A 133 12.72 2.47 -6.00
C SER A 133 11.88 1.53 -6.87
N GLU A 134 12.31 0.27 -7.02
CA GLU A 134 11.57 -0.74 -7.78
C GLU A 134 10.26 -1.11 -7.07
N MET A 135 10.27 -1.24 -5.75
CA MET A 135 9.06 -1.53 -4.99
C MET A 135 8.03 -0.40 -5.09
N TYR A 136 8.48 0.85 -5.12
CA TYR A 136 7.61 2.00 -5.36
C TYR A 136 7.08 2.04 -6.79
N LYS A 137 7.91 1.76 -7.79
CA LYS A 137 7.47 1.62 -9.18
C LYS A 137 6.39 0.55 -9.32
N ASP A 138 6.56 -0.58 -8.65
CA ASP A 138 5.57 -1.66 -8.63
C ASP A 138 4.29 -1.27 -7.87
N LEU A 139 4.39 -0.46 -6.82
CA LEU A 139 3.23 0.14 -6.14
C LEU A 139 2.47 1.10 -7.05
N ILE A 140 3.16 1.98 -7.79
CA ILE A 140 2.53 2.88 -8.76
C ILE A 140 1.84 2.06 -9.85
N GLY A 141 2.49 1.04 -10.40
CA GLY A 141 1.89 0.14 -11.39
C GLY A 141 0.65 -0.58 -10.84
N ALA A 142 0.67 -1.00 -9.57
CA ALA A 142 -0.49 -1.60 -8.91
C ALA A 142 -1.63 -0.59 -8.71
N TYR A 143 -1.31 0.64 -8.31
CA TYR A 143 -2.27 1.73 -8.14
C TYR A 143 -2.95 2.10 -9.46
N GLU A 144 -2.20 2.26 -10.55
CA GLU A 144 -2.77 2.61 -11.86
C GLU A 144 -3.71 1.51 -12.39
N LYS A 145 -3.37 0.23 -12.18
CA LYS A 145 -4.29 -0.87 -12.50
C LYS A 145 -5.57 -0.80 -11.67
N TYR A 146 -5.46 -0.55 -10.36
CA TYR A 146 -6.62 -0.41 -9.48
C TYR A 146 -7.49 0.81 -9.86
N LYS A 147 -6.86 1.96 -10.16
CA LYS A 147 -7.51 3.19 -10.64
C LYS A 147 -8.26 2.93 -11.94
N SER A 148 -7.63 2.24 -12.89
CA SER A 148 -8.24 1.86 -14.16
C SER A 148 -9.43 0.91 -13.98
N GLU A 149 -9.34 -0.07 -13.06
CA GLU A 149 -10.46 -0.95 -12.71
C GLU A 149 -11.62 -0.14 -12.10
N LEU A 150 -11.34 0.79 -11.18
CA LEU A 150 -12.39 1.62 -10.58
C LEU A 150 -13.10 2.56 -11.57
N ILE A 151 -12.37 3.07 -12.56
CA ILE A 151 -12.93 3.98 -13.56
C ILE A 151 -13.64 3.20 -14.69
N GLY A 152 -13.15 2.01 -15.03
CA GLY A 152 -13.68 1.19 -16.12
C GLY A 152 -14.83 0.24 -15.72
N ASP A 153 -15.00 -0.04 -14.43
CA ASP A 153 -15.98 -0.99 -13.91
C ASP A 153 -17.10 -0.22 -13.17
N ASN A 154 -18.32 -0.22 -13.71
CA ASN A 154 -19.54 0.34 -13.09
C ASN A 154 -19.95 -0.36 -11.77
N ARG A 155 -19.01 -0.95 -11.01
CA ARG A 155 -19.26 -1.67 -9.76
C ARG A 155 -19.43 -0.71 -8.58
N LYS A 156 -20.69 -0.53 -8.16
CA LYS A 156 -21.18 -0.16 -6.81
C LYS A 156 -20.13 0.51 -5.89
N ASP A 157 -19.83 1.76 -6.23
CA ASP A 157 -18.87 2.69 -5.61
C ASP A 157 -19.09 3.10 -4.14
N GLU A 158 -19.97 2.42 -3.40
CA GLU A 158 -20.33 2.82 -2.02
C GLU A 158 -19.14 2.67 -1.06
N VAL A 159 -18.24 1.74 -1.35
CA VAL A 159 -17.11 1.36 -0.49
C VAL A 159 -16.01 2.42 -0.41
N VAL A 160 -15.56 2.97 -1.55
CA VAL A 160 -14.45 3.95 -1.61
C VAL A 160 -14.86 5.26 -0.97
N ALA A 161 -16.10 5.67 -1.24
CA ALA A 161 -16.72 6.88 -0.74
C ALA A 161 -16.91 6.90 0.79
N GLU A 162 -17.05 5.73 1.42
CA GLU A 162 -17.20 5.58 2.87
C GLU A 162 -15.83 5.63 3.57
N TYR A 163 -14.82 4.91 3.07
CA TYR A 163 -13.46 4.88 3.67
C TYR A 163 -12.87 6.29 3.86
N MET A 164 -12.98 7.14 2.83
CA MET A 164 -12.46 8.51 2.88
C MET A 164 -13.25 9.45 3.80
N LYS A 165 -14.51 9.13 4.13
CA LYS A 165 -15.28 9.87 5.15
C LYS A 165 -14.80 9.56 6.57
N GLY A 166 -14.41 8.32 6.85
CA GLY A 166 -13.91 7.90 8.16
C GLY A 166 -12.54 8.49 8.53
N ALA A 167 -11.68 8.71 7.53
CA ALA A 167 -10.36 9.33 7.73
C ALA A 167 -10.42 10.86 7.95
N GLY A 168 -11.54 11.50 7.59
CA GLY A 168 -11.70 12.96 7.60
C GLY A 168 -12.44 13.56 8.79
N ARG A 169 -12.79 12.79 9.84
CA ARG A 169 -13.49 13.30 11.02
C ARG A 169 -12.94 12.76 12.34
N LYS A 170 -11.83 13.35 12.78
CA LYS A 170 -11.67 13.74 14.18
C LYS A 170 -10.97 15.08 14.18
N GLU A 171 -11.75 16.16 14.24
CA GLU A 171 -11.22 17.42 14.75
C GLU A 171 -10.69 17.11 16.16
N TRP A 172 -9.38 17.21 16.32
CA TRP A 172 -8.77 17.22 17.63
C TRP A 172 -9.13 18.55 18.27
N THR A 173 -10.22 18.59 19.03
CA THR A 173 -10.47 19.67 19.97
C THR A 173 -9.44 19.52 21.08
N HIS A 174 -8.36 20.30 21.02
CA HIS A 174 -7.55 20.57 22.19
C HIS A 174 -8.44 21.30 23.20
N THR A 175 -8.90 20.58 24.22
CA THR A 175 -9.28 21.20 25.48
C THR A 175 -7.99 21.56 26.21
N GLU A 176 -7.77 22.86 26.37
CA GLU A 176 -6.75 23.44 27.26
C GLU A 176 -6.97 23.04 28.72
#